data_AF-A0A957P4F0-F1
#
_entry.id   AF-A0A957P4F0-F1
#
_cell.length_a   1.000
_cell.length_b   1.000
_cell.length_c   1.000
_cell.angle_alpha   90.00
_cell.angle_beta   90.00
_cell.angle_gamma   90.00
#
_symmetry.space_group_name_H-M   'P 1'
#
loop_
_entity.id
_entity.type
_entity.pdbx_description
1 polymer ?
#
loop_
_entity_poly.entity_id
_entity_poly.type
_entity_poly.pdbx_seq_one_letter_code
_entity_poly.pdbx_strand_id
1 'polypeptide(L)'
;DHELNISAFTARCVASTGATPYGAVLAALAALQGPKHGGSTYQVAAFMRDAQIDARAAVSERLRRGEFIPGFGHTLYPQGDPRGRALLDMIAQQLPSTAVSATARAV
;
A
#
# COMPACT_ATOMS: atom_id res chain seq x y z
N ASP A 1 5.16 -11.68 -5.18
CA ASP A 1 6.06 -10.96 -6.11
C ASP A 1 5.24 -9.98 -6.95
N HIS A 2 5.83 -8.89 -7.42
CA HIS A 2 5.13 -7.87 -8.23
C HIS A 2 6.11 -7.22 -9.20
N GLU A 3 6.57 -8.05 -10.15
CA GLU A 3 7.50 -7.70 -11.23
C GLU A 3 8.75 -6.92 -10.76
N LEU A 4 9.12 -5.86 -11.48
CA LEU A 4 10.29 -5.02 -11.23
C LEU A 4 9.97 -3.79 -10.38
N ASN A 5 9.23 -3.98 -9.28
CA ASN A 5 9.11 -2.93 -8.26
C ASN A 5 10.50 -2.52 -7.72
N ILE A 6 10.60 -1.34 -7.11
CA ILE A 6 11.87 -0.70 -6.74
C ILE A 6 12.79 -1.63 -5.94
N SER A 7 12.26 -2.35 -4.94
CA SER A 7 13.04 -3.30 -4.14
C SER A 7 13.50 -4.51 -4.94
N ALA A 8 12.64 -5.07 -5.80
CA ALA A 8 13.00 -6.19 -6.66
C ALA A 8 14.07 -5.79 -7.70
N PHE A 9 13.95 -4.61 -8.29
CA PHE A 9 14.96 -4.06 -9.21
C PHE A 9 16.29 -3.82 -8.49
N THR A 10 16.26 -3.25 -7.28
CA THR A 10 17.45 -3.03 -6.45
C THR A 10 18.16 -4.34 -6.10
N ALA A 11 17.41 -5.37 -5.67
CA ALA A 11 17.96 -6.71 -5.44
C ALA A 11 18.70 -7.24 -6.68
N ARG A 12 18.09 -7.11 -7.86
CA ARG A 12 18.69 -7.58 -9.12
C ARG A 12 19.97 -6.84 -9.47
N CYS A 13 20.00 -5.52 -9.31
CA CYS A 13 21.20 -4.73 -9.53
C CYS A 13 22.35 -5.18 -8.62
N VAL A 14 22.10 -5.33 -7.32
CA VAL A 14 23.13 -5.73 -6.35
C VAL A 14 23.57 -7.19 -6.56
N ALA A 15 22.64 -8.10 -6.86
CA ALA A 15 23.00 -9.48 -7.19
C ALA A 15 23.88 -9.57 -8.44
N SER A 16 23.69 -8.70 -9.43
CA SER A 16 24.47 -8.71 -10.68
C SER A 16 25.95 -8.40 -10.49
N THR A 17 26.35 -7.84 -9.33
CA THR A 17 27.75 -7.58 -8.98
C THR A 17 28.43 -8.80 -8.33
N GLY A 18 27.73 -9.92 -8.15
CA GLY A 18 28.21 -11.09 -7.42
C GLY A 18 28.06 -10.99 -5.89
N ALA A 19 27.27 -10.04 -5.39
CA ALA A 19 27.00 -9.94 -3.96
C ALA A 19 26.29 -11.19 -3.41
N THR A 20 26.47 -11.48 -2.12
CA THR A 20 25.77 -12.60 -1.47
C THR A 20 24.25 -12.37 -1.48
N PRO A 21 23.43 -13.43 -1.39
CA PRO A 21 21.98 -13.29 -1.26
C PRO A 21 21.58 -12.37 -0.09
N TYR A 22 22.31 -12.44 1.04
CA TYR A 22 22.10 -11.54 2.18
C TYR A 22 22.34 -10.07 1.81
N GLY A 23 23.42 -9.77 1.09
CA GLY A 23 23.72 -8.42 0.63
C GLY A 23 22.66 -7.86 -0.32
N ALA A 24 22.20 -8.68 -1.28
CA ALA A 24 21.14 -8.29 -2.22
C ALA A 24 19.81 -8.01 -1.49
N VAL A 25 19.45 -8.84 -0.50
CA VAL A 25 18.24 -8.66 0.30
C VAL A 25 18.33 -7.41 1.18
N LEU A 26 19.46 -7.16 1.83
CA LEU A 26 19.65 -5.95 2.65
C LEU A 26 19.47 -4.67 1.82
N ALA A 27 20.04 -4.63 0.62
CA ALA A 27 19.87 -3.49 -0.29
C ALA A 27 18.40 -3.30 -0.72
N ALA A 28 17.70 -4.40 -1.02
CA ALA A 28 16.28 -4.35 -1.36
C ALA A 28 15.40 -3.89 -0.20
N LEU A 29 15.70 -4.29 1.03
CA LEU A 29 15.00 -3.81 2.23
C LEU A 29 15.23 -2.32 2.47
N ALA A 30 16.46 -1.84 2.26
CA ALA A 30 16.79 -0.42 2.32
C ALA A 30 16.02 0.41 1.27
N ALA A 31 15.79 -0.16 0.08
CA ALA A 31 14.91 0.45 -0.92
C ALA A 31 13.42 0.38 -0.53
N LEU A 32 12.99 -0.75 0.05
CA LEU A 32 11.60 -0.99 0.46
C LEU A 32 11.13 -0.01 1.55
N GLN A 33 11.98 0.31 2.54
CA GLN A 33 11.60 1.24 3.61
C GLN A 33 11.34 2.68 3.15
N GLY A 34 11.69 3.04 1.91
CA GLY A 34 11.53 4.39 1.39
C GLY A 34 10.06 4.86 1.37
N PRO A 35 9.79 6.16 1.59
CA PRO A 35 8.43 6.71 1.67
C PRO A 35 7.61 6.53 0.37
N LYS A 36 8.29 6.43 -0.77
CA LYS A 36 7.67 6.20 -2.09
C LYS A 36 7.51 4.72 -2.45
N HIS A 37 7.87 3.81 -1.56
CA HIS A 37 7.72 2.36 -1.73
C HIS A 37 6.92 1.79 -0.56
N GLY A 38 7.53 1.00 0.33
CA GLY A 38 6.87 0.41 1.49
C GLY A 38 6.34 1.43 2.50
N GLY A 39 6.94 2.64 2.55
CA GLY A 39 6.50 3.70 3.43
C GLY A 39 5.10 4.26 3.12
N SER A 40 4.56 4.00 1.92
CA SER A 40 3.18 4.34 1.55
C SER A 40 2.15 3.68 2.48
N THR A 41 2.47 2.50 3.03
CA THR A 41 1.62 1.79 4.00
C THR A 41 1.36 2.63 5.26
N TYR A 42 2.36 3.38 5.74
CA TYR A 42 2.18 4.25 6.90
C TYR A 42 1.27 5.44 6.60
N GLN A 43 1.29 5.95 5.36
CA GLN A 43 0.39 7.01 4.91
C GLN A 43 -1.06 6.51 4.85
N VAL A 44 -1.28 5.30 4.35
CA VAL A 44 -2.60 4.64 4.38
C VAL A 44 -3.07 4.43 5.81
N ALA A 45 -2.21 3.91 6.70
CA ALA A 45 -2.57 3.70 8.10
C ALA A 45 -2.92 5.01 8.82
N ALA A 46 -2.20 6.11 8.52
CA ALA A 46 -2.54 7.44 9.04
C ALA A 46 -3.88 7.92 8.52
N PHE A 47 -4.11 7.84 7.21
CA PHE A 47 -5.39 8.21 6.61
C PHE A 47 -6.57 7.40 7.17
N MET A 48 -6.38 6.10 7.40
CA MET A 48 -7.41 5.24 7.99
C MET A 48 -7.77 5.64 9.42
N ARG A 49 -6.82 6.15 10.22
CA ARG A 49 -7.12 6.68 11.56
C ARG A 49 -8.00 7.93 11.48
N ASP A 50 -7.71 8.84 10.55
CA ASP A 50 -8.52 10.04 10.34
C ASP A 50 -9.93 9.65 9.84
N ALA A 51 -10.00 8.69 8.92
CA ALA A 51 -11.25 8.23 8.33
C ALA A 51 -12.14 7.42 9.30
N GLN A 52 -11.60 6.88 10.39
CA GLN A 52 -12.41 6.23 11.44
C GLN A 52 -13.32 7.22 12.18
N ILE A 53 -12.95 8.49 12.24
CA ILE A 53 -13.75 9.54 12.89
C ILE A 53 -14.83 10.02 11.92
N ASP A 54 -14.41 10.46 10.74
CA ASP A 54 -15.30 10.88 9.64
C ASP A 54 -14.60 10.67 8.29
N ALA A 55 -14.95 9.57 7.62
CA ALA A 55 -14.39 9.22 6.32
C ALA A 55 -14.68 10.28 5.24
N ARG A 56 -15.87 10.90 5.26
CA ARG A 56 -16.25 11.90 4.26
C ARG A 56 -15.44 13.18 4.43
N ALA A 57 -15.27 13.63 5.67
CA ALA A 57 -14.43 14.78 5.99
C ALA A 57 -12.96 14.51 5.65
N ALA A 58 -12.43 13.34 6.03
CA ALA A 58 -11.04 12.94 5.75
C ALA A 58 -10.72 12.93 4.25
N VAL A 59 -11.62 12.41 3.42
CA VAL A 59 -11.49 12.46 1.95
C VAL A 59 -11.63 13.89 1.44
N SER A 60 -12.68 14.60 1.84
CA SER A 60 -12.97 15.95 1.31
C SER A 60 -11.87 16.96 1.62
N GLU A 61 -11.26 16.88 2.81
CA GLU A 61 -10.14 17.75 3.22
C GLU A 61 -8.93 17.59 2.30
N ARG A 62 -8.54 16.34 2.02
CA ARG A 62 -7.41 16.04 1.13
C ARG A 62 -7.67 16.48 -0.30
N LEU A 63 -8.86 16.20 -0.82
CA LEU A 63 -9.24 16.62 -2.17
C LEU A 63 -9.23 18.14 -2.31
N ARG A 64 -9.70 18.89 -1.30
CA ARG A 64 -9.67 20.36 -1.31
C ARG A 64 -8.24 20.91 -1.34
N ARG A 65 -7.30 20.18 -0.75
CA ARG A 65 -5.86 20.51 -0.76
C ARG A 65 -5.14 20.03 -2.02
N GLY A 66 -5.84 19.40 -2.97
CA GLY A 66 -5.26 18.84 -4.20
C GLY A 66 -4.38 17.61 -3.94
N GLU A 67 -4.54 16.94 -2.79
CA GLU A 67 -3.77 15.76 -2.44
C GLU A 67 -4.41 14.48 -2.98
N PHE A 68 -3.58 13.48 -3.26
CA PHE A 68 -4.05 12.13 -3.54
C PHE A 68 -4.56 11.46 -2.26
N ILE A 69 -5.52 10.55 -2.40
CA ILE A 69 -6.01 9.72 -1.31
C ILE A 69 -5.11 8.48 -1.20
N PRO A 70 -4.37 8.31 -0.08
CA PRO A 70 -3.48 7.16 0.09
C PRO A 70 -4.23 5.83 -0.03
N GLY A 71 -3.70 4.90 -0.83
CA GLY A 71 -4.29 3.57 -1.04
C GLY A 71 -5.28 3.47 -2.20
N PHE A 72 -5.56 4.58 -2.90
CA PHE A 72 -6.50 4.63 -4.03
C PHE A 72 -5.85 5.19 -5.30
N GLY A 73 -6.45 4.91 -6.46
CA GLY A 73 -6.07 5.52 -7.74
C GLY A 73 -4.77 4.97 -8.35
N HIS A 74 -4.70 3.65 -8.55
CA HIS A 74 -3.51 3.00 -9.11
C HIS A 74 -3.52 2.98 -10.65
N THR A 75 -2.47 3.51 -11.28
CA THR A 75 -2.39 3.63 -12.76
C THR A 75 -2.47 2.29 -13.50
N LEU A 76 -1.81 1.24 -12.98
CA LEU A 76 -1.87 -0.11 -13.61
C LEU A 76 -3.19 -0.85 -13.34
N TYR A 77 -3.97 -0.39 -12.36
CA TYR A 77 -5.21 -1.03 -11.93
C TYR A 77 -6.34 -0.01 -11.91
N PRO A 78 -6.74 0.53 -13.09
CA PRO A 78 -7.74 1.59 -13.17
C PRO A 78 -9.12 1.14 -12.67
N GLN A 79 -9.39 -0.16 -12.68
CA GLN A 79 -10.63 -0.77 -12.17
C GLN A 79 -10.48 -1.36 -10.76
N GLY A 80 -9.37 -1.03 -10.07
CA GLY A 80 -9.05 -1.56 -8.75
C GLY A 80 -8.06 -2.73 -8.79
N ASP A 81 -7.21 -2.81 -7.76
CA ASP A 81 -6.20 -3.85 -7.62
C ASP A 81 -6.86 -5.17 -7.16
N PRO A 82 -6.71 -6.28 -7.91
CA PRO A 82 -7.33 -7.56 -7.55
C PRO A 82 -6.83 -8.11 -6.20
N ARG A 83 -5.59 -7.78 -5.80
CA ARG A 83 -5.04 -8.16 -4.49
C ARG A 83 -5.75 -7.41 -3.37
N GLY A 84 -5.99 -6.11 -3.59
CA GLY A 84 -6.75 -5.27 -2.67
C GLY A 84 -8.16 -5.84 -2.47
N ARG A 85 -8.86 -6.14 -3.58
CA ARG A 85 -10.21 -6.73 -3.52
C ARG A 85 -10.23 -8.05 -2.75
N ALA A 86 -9.33 -8.97 -3.06
CA ALA A 86 -9.25 -10.27 -2.38
C ALA A 86 -9.01 -10.10 -0.87
N LEU A 87 -8.13 -9.18 -0.45
CA LEU A 87 -7.88 -8.91 0.97
C LEU A 87 -9.11 -8.32 1.67
N LEU A 88 -9.81 -7.38 1.04
CA LEU A 88 -11.03 -6.79 1.59
C LEU A 88 -12.15 -7.83 1.74
N ASP A 89 -12.31 -8.72 0.76
CA ASP A 89 -13.28 -9.82 0.80
C ASP A 89 -12.95 -10.79 1.95
N MET A 90 -11.67 -11.15 2.13
CA MET A 90 -11.21 -11.99 3.25
C MET A 90 -11.48 -11.33 4.61
N ILE A 91 -11.20 -10.03 4.74
CA ILE A 91 -11.48 -9.27 5.97
C ILE A 91 -12.98 -9.25 6.26
N ALA A 92 -13.81 -9.04 5.23
CA ALA A 92 -15.26 -9.00 5.40
C ALA A 92 -15.81 -10.36 5.89
N GLN A 93 -15.25 -11.47 5.40
CA GLN A 93 -15.64 -12.83 5.78
C GLN A 93 -15.13 -13.23 7.18
N GLN A 94 -13.87 -12.91 7.51
CA GLN A 94 -13.21 -13.40 8.73
C GLN A 94 -13.35 -12.46 9.92
N LEU A 95 -13.55 -11.16 9.69
CA LEU A 95 -13.59 -10.12 10.72
C LEU A 95 -14.86 -9.22 10.60
N PRO A 96 -16.07 -9.80 10.59
CA PRO A 96 -17.31 -9.12 10.19
C PRO A 96 -17.72 -7.94 11.10
N SER A 97 -17.22 -7.87 12.32
CA SER A 97 -17.55 -6.86 13.34
C SER A 97 -16.43 -5.84 13.61
N THR A 98 -15.42 -5.76 12.73
CA THR A 98 -14.35 -4.78 12.85
C THR A 98 -14.65 -3.50 12.06
N ALA A 99 -14.14 -2.35 12.53
CA ALA A 99 -14.19 -1.09 11.77
C ALA A 99 -13.58 -1.25 10.37
N VAL A 100 -12.56 -2.09 10.23
CA VAL A 100 -11.91 -2.41 8.95
C VAL A 100 -12.86 -3.12 7.98
N SER A 101 -13.74 -4.00 8.47
CA SER A 101 -14.76 -4.68 7.65
C SER A 101 -15.88 -3.74 7.18
N ALA A 102 -16.19 -2.68 7.94
CA ALA A 102 -17.10 -1.64 7.48
C ALA A 102 -16.48 -0.82 6.34
N THR A 103 -15.20 -0.45 6.45
CA THR A 103 -14.45 0.23 5.39
C THR A 103 -14.30 -0.66 4.15
N ALA A 104 -14.00 -1.95 4.34
CA ALA A 104 -13.86 -2.92 3.24
C ALA A 104 -15.13 -3.06 2.39
N ARG A 105 -16.31 -2.96 3.01
CA ARG A 105 -17.61 -3.01 2.31
C ARG A 105 -18.00 -1.71 1.61
N ALA A 106 -17.35 -0.59 1.96
CA ALA A 106 -17.65 0.72 1.40
C ALA A 106 -16.82 1.05 0.14
N VAL A 107 -15.84 0.21 -0.20
CA VAL A 107 -14.89 0.36 -1.32
C VAL A 107 -15.16 -0.69 -2.39
#